data_AF-X1DD76-F1
#
_entry.id   AF-X1DD76-F1
#
_cell.length_a   1.000
_cell.length_b   1.000
_cell.length_c   1.000
_cell.angle_alpha   90.00
_cell.angle_beta   90.00
_cell.angle_gamma   90.00
#
_symmetry.space_group_name_H-M   'P 1'
#
loop_
_entity.id
_entity.type
_entity.pdbx_description
1 polymer ?
#
loop_
_entity_poly.entity_id
_entity_poly.type
_entity_poly.pdbx_seq_one_letter_code
_entity_poly.pdbx_strand_id
1 'polypeptide(L)'
;MAGQNPLNLILEELSKNGKKFEYILDKIIKAGVAIMNNTEELKEELIGFDDIYQTCIFDVNLSYWLEVSHGKLHYEKGVNPQALFKMVFSKNLFIKILKDEIGGADAFMKGKIKVEGLSL
;
A
#
# COMPACT_ATOMS: atom_id res chain seq x y z
N MET A 1 -22.67 -23.19 -4.67
CA MET A 1 -22.46 -21.75 -4.95
C MET A 1 -21.44 -21.26 -3.94
N ALA A 2 -20.18 -21.09 -4.34
CA ALA A 2 -19.16 -20.54 -3.44
C ALA A 2 -19.56 -19.09 -3.12
N GLY A 3 -19.86 -18.81 -1.85
CA GLY A 3 -20.17 -17.45 -1.40
C GLY A 3 -19.03 -16.53 -1.81
N GLN A 4 -19.36 -15.41 -2.46
CA GLN A 4 -18.36 -14.42 -2.87
C GLN A 4 -17.52 -14.04 -1.64
N ASN A 5 -16.20 -14.23 -1.73
CA ASN A 5 -15.28 -13.84 -0.68
C ASN A 5 -15.43 -12.32 -0.43
N PRO A 6 -15.75 -11.87 0.79
CA PRO A 6 -15.94 -10.46 1.10
C PRO A 6 -14.76 -9.57 0.67
N LEU A 7 -13.53 -10.09 0.71
CA LEU A 7 -12.34 -9.38 0.24
C LEU A 7 -12.38 -9.14 -1.28
N ASN A 8 -12.82 -10.12 -2.05
CA ASN A 8 -12.95 -9.97 -3.50
C ASN A 8 -13.99 -8.90 -3.85
N LEU A 9 -15.09 -8.81 -3.11
CA LEU A 9 -16.09 -7.76 -3.31
C LEU A 9 -15.52 -6.37 -3.03
N ILE A 10 -14.75 -6.22 -1.95
CA ILE A 10 -14.09 -4.94 -1.61
C ILE A 10 -13.05 -4.56 -2.69
N LEU A 11 -12.27 -5.52 -3.19
CA LEU A 11 -11.28 -5.30 -4.25
C LEU A 11 -11.94 -5.01 -5.62
N GLU A 12 -13.09 -5.61 -5.90
CA GLU A 12 -13.93 -5.27 -7.05
C GLU A 12 -14.49 -3.84 -6.95
N GLU A 13 -14.93 -3.42 -5.75
CA GLU A 13 -15.39 -2.05 -5.52
C GLU A 13 -14.28 -1.01 -5.68
N LEU A 14 -13.05 -1.31 -5.22
CA LEU A 14 -11.87 -0.46 -5.49
C LEU A 14 -11.62 -0.21 -6.97
N SER A 15 -11.92 -1.22 -7.80
CA SER A 15 -11.73 -1.18 -9.24
C SER A 15 -12.75 -0.27 -9.93
N LYS A 16 -13.89 0.00 -9.29
CA LYS A 16 -14.94 0.88 -9.82
C LYS A 16 -14.57 2.34 -9.56
N ASN A 17 -14.64 3.18 -10.60
CA ASN A 17 -14.28 4.59 -10.49
C ASN A 17 -15.32 5.38 -9.69
N GLY A 18 -14.85 6.14 -8.70
CA GLY A 18 -15.66 7.04 -7.91
C GLY A 18 -14.91 7.50 -6.67
N LYS A 19 -15.34 8.64 -6.11
CA LYS A 19 -14.82 9.29 -4.87
C LYS A 19 -14.63 8.37 -3.65
N LYS A 20 -15.02 7.10 -3.75
CA LYS A 20 -14.85 6.04 -2.75
C LYS A 20 -13.51 5.32 -2.80
N PHE A 21 -12.71 5.44 -3.87
CA PHE A 21 -11.43 4.71 -3.98
C PHE A 21 -10.52 4.99 -2.77
N GLU A 22 -10.27 6.26 -2.46
CA GLU A 22 -9.44 6.65 -1.31
C GLU A 22 -10.02 6.12 0.01
N TYR A 23 -11.34 6.22 0.18
CA TYR A 23 -12.01 5.74 1.39
C TYR A 23 -11.85 4.24 1.58
N ILE A 24 -12.06 3.44 0.53
CA ILE A 24 -11.93 1.98 0.60
C ILE A 24 -10.46 1.60 0.80
N LEU A 25 -9.55 2.26 0.09
CA LEU A 25 -8.12 2.02 0.22
C LEU A 25 -7.62 2.32 1.65
N ASP A 26 -8.02 3.45 2.24
CA ASP A 26 -7.71 3.80 3.63
C ASP A 26 -8.16 2.70 4.60
N LYS A 27 -9.36 2.14 4.41
CA LYS A 27 -9.87 1.05 5.23
C LYS A 27 -9.06 -0.24 5.08
N ILE A 28 -8.66 -0.58 3.85
CA ILE A 28 -7.83 -1.75 3.58
C ILE A 28 -6.46 -1.61 4.22
N ILE A 29 -5.81 -0.45 4.07
CA ILE A 29 -4.48 -0.22 4.66
C ILE A 29 -4.57 -0.29 6.18
N LYS A 30 -5.57 0.36 6.79
CA LYS A 30 -5.79 0.28 8.25
C LYS A 30 -6.02 -1.15 8.73
N ALA A 31 -6.78 -1.95 7.98
CA ALA A 31 -6.97 -3.36 8.31
C ALA A 31 -5.65 -4.14 8.20
N GLY A 32 -4.86 -3.92 7.15
CA GLY A 32 -3.54 -4.51 6.98
C GLY A 32 -2.59 -4.16 8.12
N VAL A 33 -2.50 -2.87 8.49
CA VAL A 33 -1.71 -2.40 9.64
C VAL A 33 -2.16 -3.05 10.95
N ALA A 34 -3.47 -3.13 11.18
CA ALA A 34 -4.00 -3.78 12.38
C ALA A 34 -3.64 -5.27 12.43
N ILE A 35 -3.71 -5.99 11.31
CA ILE A 35 -3.32 -7.40 11.22
C ILE A 35 -1.82 -7.54 11.49
N MET A 36 -0.97 -6.82 10.76
CA MET A 36 0.49 -6.87 10.92
C MET A 36 0.93 -6.58 12.37
N ASN A 37 0.31 -5.60 13.03
CA ASN A 37 0.68 -5.22 14.39
C ASN A 37 0.21 -6.21 15.47
N ASN A 38 -0.83 -7.00 15.20
CA ASN A 38 -1.42 -7.94 16.16
C ASN A 38 -1.05 -9.40 15.91
N THR A 39 -0.39 -9.71 14.79
CA THR A 39 0.07 -11.07 14.46
C THR A 39 1.57 -11.15 14.67
N GLU A 40 2.04 -11.97 15.62
CA GLU A 40 3.47 -12.05 15.97
C GLU A 40 4.33 -12.53 14.79
N GLU A 41 3.86 -13.52 14.04
CA GLU A 41 4.58 -14.07 12.89
C GLU A 41 4.84 -13.02 11.81
N LEU A 42 3.91 -12.06 11.64
CA LEU A 42 4.06 -10.99 10.64
C LEU A 42 4.97 -9.85 11.12
N LYS A 43 5.28 -9.77 12.42
CA LYS A 43 6.24 -8.77 12.93
C LYS A 43 7.66 -9.11 12.53
N GLU A 44 7.98 -10.39 12.46
CA GLU A 44 9.31 -10.86 12.05
C GLU A 44 9.65 -10.42 10.61
N GLU A 45 8.65 -10.38 9.73
CA GLU A 45 8.77 -9.89 8.34
C GLU A 45 9.13 -8.40 8.24
N LEU A 46 8.96 -7.62 9.32
CA LEU A 46 9.26 -6.19 9.36
C LEU A 46 10.63 -5.87 9.96
N ILE A 47 11.33 -6.86 10.51
CA ILE A 47 12.65 -6.66 11.13
C ILE A 47 13.67 -6.24 10.06
N GLY A 48 14.41 -5.16 10.32
CA GLY A 48 15.43 -4.64 9.40
C GLY A 48 14.88 -3.69 8.33
N PHE A 49 13.59 -3.35 8.41
CA PHE A 49 12.94 -2.37 7.54
C PHE A 49 12.54 -1.10 8.29
N ASP A 50 13.16 -0.80 9.44
CA ASP A 50 12.87 0.39 10.25
C ASP A 50 13.17 1.69 9.47
N ASP A 51 12.14 2.25 8.84
CA ASP A 51 12.18 3.51 8.09
C ASP A 51 10.76 3.97 7.73
N ILE A 52 10.66 5.10 7.04
CA ILE A 52 9.42 5.69 6.54
C ILE A 52 9.38 5.53 5.02
N TYR A 53 8.30 4.94 4.52
CA TYR A 53 8.07 4.65 3.10
C TYR A 53 6.89 5.45 2.57
N GLN A 54 7.15 6.35 1.62
CA GLN A 54 6.09 7.16 1.00
C GLN A 54 5.48 6.41 -0.19
N THR A 55 4.15 6.42 -0.29
CA THR A 55 3.41 5.95 -1.46
C THR A 55 2.62 7.09 -2.09
N CYS A 56 2.63 7.15 -3.42
CA CYS A 56 1.84 8.08 -4.21
C CYS A 56 1.13 7.33 -5.35
N ILE A 57 -0.18 7.55 -5.48
CA ILE A 57 -1.00 7.07 -6.59
C ILE A 57 -1.37 8.28 -7.45
N PHE A 58 -0.62 8.50 -8.53
CA PHE A 58 -0.56 9.80 -9.21
C PHE A 58 -1.83 10.15 -10.00
N ASP A 59 -2.51 9.16 -10.57
CA ASP A 59 -3.70 9.36 -11.42
C ASP A 59 -4.97 9.64 -10.62
N VAL A 60 -4.90 9.60 -9.29
CA VAL A 60 -5.98 9.97 -8.37
C VAL A 60 -5.55 10.93 -7.26
N ASN A 61 -4.35 11.53 -7.36
CA ASN A 61 -3.80 12.48 -6.39
C ASN A 61 -3.87 11.99 -4.92
N LEU A 62 -3.59 10.71 -4.70
CA LEU A 62 -3.62 10.10 -3.37
C LEU A 62 -2.19 9.88 -2.89
N SER A 63 -1.89 10.30 -1.66
CA SER A 63 -0.60 10.06 -1.01
C SER A 63 -0.82 9.60 0.43
N TYR A 64 0.03 8.66 0.87
CA TYR A 64 0.10 8.18 2.24
C TYR A 64 1.49 7.62 2.51
N TRP A 65 1.84 7.42 3.77
CA TRP A 65 3.10 6.82 4.16
C TRP A 65 2.90 5.75 5.22
N LEU A 66 3.86 4.83 5.26
CA LEU A 66 3.98 3.81 6.28
C LEU A 66 5.32 3.98 6.98
N GLU A 67 5.30 4.04 8.30
CA GLU A 67 6.51 3.94 9.11
C GLU A 67 6.59 2.54 9.70
N VAL A 68 7.74 1.90 9.53
CA VAL A 68 8.09 0.69 10.24
C VAL A 68 8.95 1.10 11.43
N SER A 69 8.56 0.70 12.62
CA SER A 69 9.36 0.93 13.83
C SER A 69 9.18 -0.23 14.80
N HIS A 70 10.29 -0.88 15.15
CA HIS A 70 10.35 -1.98 16.11
C HIS A 70 9.35 -3.10 15.79
N GLY A 71 9.29 -3.51 14.51
CA GLY A 71 8.39 -4.56 14.04
C GLY A 71 6.90 -4.18 14.04
N LYS A 72 6.58 -2.88 14.04
CA LYS A 72 5.21 -2.35 13.93
C LYS A 72 5.09 -1.40 12.76
N LEU A 73 3.89 -1.34 12.18
CA LEU A 73 3.50 -0.38 11.17
C LEU A 73 2.68 0.76 11.77
N HIS A 74 3.01 1.98 11.39
CA HIS A 74 2.18 3.17 11.54
C HIS A 74 1.77 3.68 10.16
N TYR A 75 0.54 4.17 10.03
CA TYR A 75 -0.04 4.63 8.77
C TYR A 75 -0.63 6.01 8.92
N GLU A 76 -0.29 6.90 7.98
CA GLU A 76 -0.92 8.20 7.84
C GLU A 76 -1.12 8.60 6.39
N LYS A 77 -2.15 9.44 6.18
CA LYS A 77 -2.41 10.07 4.89
C LYS A 77 -1.51 11.28 4.68
N GLY A 78 -1.29 11.63 3.42
CA GLY A 78 -0.53 12.80 3.02
C GLY A 78 0.91 12.46 2.63
N VAL A 79 1.78 13.46 2.76
CA VAL A 79 3.18 13.40 2.35
C VAL A 79 4.07 13.53 3.58
N ASN A 80 5.04 12.63 3.71
CA ASN A 80 6.07 12.71 4.74
C ASN A 80 7.43 13.06 4.09
N PRO A 81 8.02 14.23 4.38
CA PRO A 81 9.30 14.64 3.80
C PRO A 81 10.50 13.84 4.34
N GLN A 82 10.33 13.10 5.43
CA GLN A 82 11.38 12.26 6.03
C GLN A 82 11.40 10.84 5.45
N ALA A 83 10.53 10.52 4.50
CA ALA A 83 10.51 9.19 3.91
C ALA A 83 11.82 8.88 3.16
N LEU A 84 12.33 7.66 3.33
CA LEU A 84 13.55 7.18 2.67
C LEU A 84 13.44 7.27 1.15
N PHE A 85 12.28 6.86 0.64
CA PHE A 85 11.93 6.97 -0.76
C PHE A 85 10.42 7.07 -0.94
N LYS A 86 10.04 7.49 -2.15
CA LYS A 86 8.67 7.59 -2.61
C LYS A 86 8.43 6.61 -3.75
N MET A 87 7.50 5.68 -3.54
CA MET A 87 6.98 4.80 -4.58
C MET A 87 5.81 5.46 -5.29
N VAL A 88 5.83 5.44 -6.61
CA VAL A 88 4.81 6.07 -7.46
C VAL A 88 4.14 5.03 -8.35
N PHE A 89 2.81 4.93 -8.23
CA PHE A 89 1.97 3.96 -8.92
C PHE A 89 0.84 4.65 -9.70
N SER A 90 0.37 4.03 -10.77
CA SER A 90 -1.00 4.28 -11.25
C SER A 90 -2.00 3.52 -10.39
N LYS A 91 -3.23 4.01 -10.26
CA LYS A 91 -4.32 3.32 -9.55
C LYS A 91 -4.51 1.91 -10.09
N ASN A 92 -4.50 1.75 -11.41
CA ASN A 92 -4.69 0.44 -12.04
C ASN A 92 -3.59 -0.55 -11.64
N LEU A 93 -2.31 -0.15 -11.71
CA LEU A 93 -1.19 -0.99 -11.29
C LEU A 93 -1.32 -1.37 -9.80
N PHE A 94 -1.63 -0.39 -8.96
CA PHE A 94 -1.76 -0.59 -7.52
C PHE A 94 -2.85 -1.60 -7.18
N ILE A 95 -4.01 -1.52 -7.83
CA ILE A 95 -5.11 -2.49 -7.65
C ILE A 95 -4.70 -3.90 -8.09
N LYS A 96 -3.98 -4.02 -9.21
CA LYS A 96 -3.49 -5.33 -9.68
C LYS A 96 -2.53 -5.97 -8.68
N ILE A 97 -1.69 -5.17 -8.03
CA ILE A 97 -0.80 -5.64 -6.97
C ILE A 97 -1.62 -6.10 -5.75
N LEU A 98 -2.61 -5.32 -5.30
CA LEU A 98 -3.47 -5.72 -4.18
C LEU A 98 -4.27 -7.00 -4.44
N LYS A 99 -4.62 -7.27 -5.70
CA LYS A 99 -5.31 -8.49 -6.13
C LYS A 99 -4.39 -9.67 -6.39
N ASP A 100 -3.08 -9.49 -6.16
CA ASP A 100 -2.05 -10.49 -6.48
C ASP A 100 -2.05 -10.92 -7.98
N GLU A 101 -2.55 -10.06 -8.87
CA GLU A 101 -2.51 -10.29 -10.32
C GLU A 101 -1.11 -10.01 -10.90
N ILE A 102 -0.34 -9.15 -10.22
CA ILE A 102 1.04 -8.79 -10.56
C ILE A 102 1.83 -8.61 -9.27
N GLY A 103 2.99 -9.28 -9.15
CA GLY A 103 3.89 -9.09 -8.02
C GLY A 103 4.54 -7.70 -8.01
N GLY A 104 4.60 -7.05 -6.84
CA GLY A 104 5.17 -5.70 -6.68
C GLY A 104 6.64 -5.62 -7.13
N ALA A 105 7.48 -6.58 -6.75
CA ALA A 105 8.89 -6.61 -7.13
C ALA A 105 9.09 -6.74 -8.65
N ASP A 106 8.32 -7.62 -9.31
CA ASP A 106 8.35 -7.77 -10.76
C ASP A 106 7.89 -6.49 -11.48
N ALA A 107 6.84 -5.84 -10.98
CA ALA A 107 6.38 -4.56 -11.51
C ALA A 107 7.46 -3.47 -11.38
N PHE A 108 8.20 -3.43 -10.27
CA PHE A 108 9.33 -2.52 -10.08
C PHE A 108 10.48 -2.83 -11.04
N MET A 109 10.92 -4.09 -11.12
CA MET A 109 12.00 -4.50 -12.03
C MET A 109 11.69 -4.20 -13.50
N LYS A 110 10.41 -4.24 -13.89
CA LYS A 110 9.93 -3.87 -15.23
C LYS A 110 9.71 -2.35 -15.41
N GLY A 111 10.08 -1.53 -14.44
CA GLY A 111 9.97 -0.07 -14.49
C GLY A 111 8.54 0.47 -14.40
N LYS A 112 7.57 -0.35 -13.97
CA LYS A 112 6.16 0.07 -13.84
C LYS A 112 5.89 0.84 -12.55
N ILE A 113 6.69 0.58 -11.51
CA ILE A 113 6.72 1.35 -10.27
C ILE A 113 7.93 2.27 -10.36
N LYS A 114 7.73 3.58 -10.21
CA LYS A 114 8.84 4.52 -10.09
C LYS A 114 9.21 4.67 -8.62
N VAL A 115 10.49 4.64 -8.32
CA VAL A 115 11.02 4.94 -6.99
C VAL A 115 11.81 6.23 -7.10
N GLU A 116 11.37 7.26 -6.38
CA GLU A 116 12.01 8.55 -6.27
C GLU A 116 12.73 8.59 -4.92
N GLY A 117 14.05 8.70 -4.93
CA GLY A 117 14.80 9.03 -3.71
C GLY A 117 14.42 10.44 -3.29
N LEU A 118 14.01 10.62 -2.03
CA LEU A 118 13.83 11.97 -1.50
C LEU A 118 15.22 12.47 -1.15
N SER A 119 15.82 13.24 -2.07
CA SER A 119 17.07 13.95 -1.79
C SER A 119 16.79 14.92 -0.63
N LEU A 120 17.52 14.76 0.47
CA LEU A 120 17.65 15.75 1.54
C LEU A 120 18.11 17.09 0.97
#